data_AF-A0A9N9SYZ2-F1
#
_entry.id   AF-A0A9N9SYZ2-F1
#
_cell.length_a   1.000
_cell.length_b   1.000
_cell.length_c   1.000
_cell.angle_alpha   90.00
_cell.angle_beta   90.00
_cell.angle_gamma   90.00
#
_symmetry.space_group_name_H-M   'P 1'
#
loop_
_entity.id
_entity.type
_entity.pdbx_description
1 polymer ?
#
loop_
_entity_poly.entity_id
_entity_poly.type
_entity_poly.pdbx_seq_one_letter_code
_entity_poly.pdbx_strand_id
1 'polypeptide(L)'
;MSKRTYEFAVVKGNIDSMFKDTSSSFVVCLNHRDHDNLLSQFNLRQIKPYYADSNQNQIHLKEYPLEVVAALGKLGYRLMSTIQDENQFFVWTMQKEV
;
A
#
# COMPACT_ATOMS: atom_id res chain seq x y z
N MET A 1 10.73 30.77 -2.92
CA MET A 1 10.33 29.47 -3.53
C MET A 1 9.89 28.56 -2.40
N SER A 2 8.63 28.08 -2.39
CA SER A 2 8.25 27.05 -1.41
C SER A 2 8.91 25.72 -1.80
N LYS A 3 9.41 24.98 -0.81
CA LYS A 3 9.92 23.62 -1.04
C LYS A 3 8.70 22.70 -1.21
N ARG A 4 8.65 21.95 -2.31
CA ARG A 4 7.69 20.86 -2.48
C ARG A 4 8.08 19.72 -1.56
N THR A 5 7.10 19.18 -0.83
CA THR A 5 7.30 18.01 0.02
C THR A 5 6.61 16.82 -0.63
N TYR A 6 7.19 15.63 -0.49
CA TYR A 6 6.67 14.41 -1.09
C TYR A 6 6.51 13.32 -0.06
N GLU A 7 5.40 12.61 -0.15
CA GLU A 7 5.09 11.42 0.63
C GLU A 7 5.18 10.18 -0.25
N PHE A 8 5.58 9.07 0.34
CA PHE A 8 5.75 7.80 -0.36
C PHE A 8 4.93 6.70 0.31
N ALA A 9 4.39 5.83 -0.55
CA ALA A 9 3.78 4.57 -0.16
C ALA A 9 4.39 3.43 -0.98
N VAL A 10 4.59 2.29 -0.35
CA VAL A 10 5.07 1.07 -1.02
C VAL A 10 4.06 -0.03 -0.77
N VAL A 11 3.56 -0.65 -1.84
CA VAL A 11 2.70 -1.83 -1.76
C VAL A 11 3.51 -3.02 -2.28
N LYS A 12 3.51 -4.12 -1.56
CA LYS A 12 4.08 -5.40 -1.98
C LYS A 12 3.01 -6.47 -1.92
N GLY A 13 2.88 -7.26 -2.98
CA GLY A 13 1.91 -8.35 -3.05
C GLY A 13 2.10 -9.16 -4.32
N ASN A 14 1.34 -10.23 -4.48
CA ASN A 14 1.42 -11.11 -5.64
C ASN A 14 0.11 -11.10 -6.43
N ILE A 15 0.24 -11.09 -7.75
CA ILE A 15 -0.86 -11.19 -8.72
C ILE A 15 -0.53 -12.31 -9.70
N ASP A 16 -1.54 -13.07 -10.14
CA ASP A 16 -1.36 -14.08 -11.18
C ASP A 16 -1.31 -13.46 -12.59
N SER A 17 -1.11 -14.30 -13.59
CA SER A 17 -1.10 -13.92 -15.02
C SER A 17 -2.42 -13.33 -15.53
N MET A 18 -3.50 -13.44 -14.75
CA MET A 18 -4.82 -12.87 -15.04
C MET A 18 -5.08 -11.60 -14.21
N PHE A 19 -4.05 -11.04 -13.57
CA PHE A 19 -4.15 -9.89 -12.66
C PHE A 19 -5.11 -10.12 -11.49
N LYS A 20 -5.29 -11.37 -11.07
CA LYS A 20 -6.01 -11.71 -9.84
C LYS A 20 -5.01 -11.84 -8.72
N ASP A 21 -5.32 -11.27 -7.56
CA ASP A 21 -4.36 -11.33 -6.47
C ASP A 21 -4.35 -12.69 -5.77
N THR A 22 -3.14 -13.14 -5.49
CA THR A 22 -2.85 -14.48 -4.99
C THR A 22 -2.25 -14.47 -3.59
N SER A 23 -1.95 -13.29 -3.05
CA SER A 23 -1.41 -13.10 -1.71
C SER A 23 -2.04 -11.92 -0.98
N SER A 24 -1.89 -11.92 0.35
CA SER A 24 -2.06 -10.71 1.16
C SER A 24 -1.13 -9.59 0.68
N SER A 25 -1.54 -8.36 0.90
CA SER A 25 -0.75 -7.15 0.66
C SER A 25 0.03 -6.72 1.89
N PHE A 26 1.25 -6.27 1.65
CA PHE A 26 2.05 -5.52 2.59
C PHE A 26 2.14 -4.07 2.12
N VAL A 27 1.87 -3.12 3.00
CA VAL A 27 1.85 -1.69 2.67
C VAL A 27 2.73 -0.95 3.65
N VAL A 28 3.57 -0.06 3.16
CA VAL A 28 4.29 0.92 3.96
C VAL A 28 3.79 2.30 3.57
N CYS A 29 3.20 3.04 4.51
CA CYS A 29 2.75 4.42 4.34
C CYS A 29 3.43 5.30 5.39
N LEU A 30 4.14 6.34 4.95
CA LEU A 30 4.87 7.23 5.85
C LEU A 30 3.98 8.28 6.55
N ASN A 31 2.76 8.50 6.05
CA ASN A 31 1.81 9.46 6.62
C ASN A 31 0.75 8.74 7.47
N HIS A 32 0.64 9.11 8.75
CA HIS A 32 -0.31 8.51 9.70
C HIS A 32 -1.80 8.72 9.33
N ARG A 33 -2.16 9.86 8.75
CA ARG A 33 -3.54 10.14 8.34
C ARG A 33 -3.96 9.25 7.18
N ASP A 34 -3.11 9.11 6.17
CA ASP A 34 -3.38 8.24 5.03
C ASP A 34 -3.34 6.76 5.43
N HIS A 35 -2.45 6.39 6.36
CA HIS A 35 -2.45 5.09 7.02
C HIS A 35 -3.79 4.79 7.70
N ASP A 36 -4.31 5.71 8.51
CA ASP A 36 -5.60 5.54 9.19
C ASP A 36 -6.79 5.53 8.23
N ASN A 37 -6.73 6.30 7.14
CA ASN A 37 -7.75 6.27 6.08
C ASN A 37 -7.78 4.91 5.38
N LEU A 38 -6.61 4.35 5.03
CA LEU A 38 -6.52 3.01 4.43
C LEU A 38 -7.02 1.97 5.43
N LEU A 39 -6.58 2.03 6.69
CA LEU A 39 -7.08 1.14 7.73
C LEU A 39 -8.59 1.27 7.87
N SER A 40 -9.18 2.45 7.89
CA SER A 40 -10.62 2.65 8.00
C SER A 40 -11.36 2.06 6.79
N GLN A 41 -10.84 2.28 5.58
CA GLN A 41 -11.40 1.76 4.34
C GLN A 41 -11.42 0.23 4.32
N PHE A 42 -10.39 -0.42 4.88
CA PHE A 42 -10.22 -1.88 4.87
C PHE A 42 -10.64 -2.57 6.21
N ASN A 43 -10.79 -1.82 7.31
CA ASN A 43 -11.25 -2.32 8.62
C ASN A 43 -12.74 -2.71 8.63
N LEU A 44 -13.50 -2.39 7.59
CA LEU A 44 -14.89 -2.82 7.44
C LEU A 44 -15.05 -4.33 7.15
N ARG A 45 -13.95 -5.11 7.03
CA ARG A 45 -13.98 -6.56 6.72
C ARG A 45 -13.43 -7.51 7.80
N GLN A 46 -13.28 -7.07 9.05
CA GLN A 46 -12.85 -7.91 10.20
C GLN A 46 -11.53 -8.67 9.99
N ILE A 47 -10.44 -7.95 9.75
CA ILE A 47 -9.12 -8.56 9.70
C ILE A 47 -8.27 -7.89 10.78
N LYS A 48 -8.20 -8.53 11.95
CA LYS A 48 -7.20 -8.21 12.96
C LYS A 48 -5.83 -8.14 12.27
N PRO A 49 -5.07 -7.04 12.36
CA PRO A 49 -3.69 -7.01 11.89
C PRO A 49 -2.93 -8.15 12.58
N TYR A 50 -2.35 -9.05 11.79
CA TYR A 50 -1.77 -10.31 12.30
C TYR A 50 -0.56 -10.05 13.21
N TYR A 51 0.13 -8.91 13.04
CA TYR A 51 1.11 -8.36 13.98
C TYR A 51 1.07 -6.84 13.92
N ALA A 52 0.91 -6.17 15.06
CA ALA A 52 1.27 -4.76 15.18
C ALA A 52 2.79 -4.71 15.28
N ASP A 53 3.48 -4.58 14.15
CA ASP A 53 4.91 -4.29 14.18
C ASP A 53 5.09 -2.92 14.87
N SER A 54 6.17 -2.80 15.63
CA SER A 54 6.58 -1.58 16.33
C SER A 54 6.75 -0.36 15.41
N ASN A 55 6.80 -0.58 14.09
CA ASN A 55 6.76 0.46 13.07
C ASN A 55 5.32 0.81 12.67
N GLN A 56 4.81 1.92 13.22
CA GLN A 56 3.48 2.50 12.96
C GLN A 56 3.17 2.88 11.49
N ASN A 57 4.09 2.62 10.57
CA ASN A 57 3.99 2.98 9.16
C ASN A 57 3.74 1.77 8.25
N GLN A 58 3.54 0.58 8.83
CA GLN A 58 3.34 -0.66 8.08
C GLN A 58 1.96 -1.26 8.33
N ILE A 59 1.29 -1.67 7.26
CA ILE A 59 -0.01 -2.32 7.30
C ILE A 59 0.08 -3.63 6.52
N HIS A 60 -0.26 -4.73 7.17
CA HIS A 60 -0.53 -6.00 6.49
C HIS A 60 -2.03 -6.11 6.25
N LEU A 61 -2.44 -6.01 4.98
CA LEU A 61 -3.81 -6.20 4.56
C LEU A 61 -3.93 -7.62 3.99
N LYS A 62 -4.89 -8.41 4.46
CA LYS A 62 -5.27 -9.66 3.78
C LYS A 62 -5.90 -9.43 2.40
N GLU A 63 -6.15 -8.17 2.05
CA GLU A 63 -6.81 -7.76 0.81
C GLU A 63 -5.86 -7.68 -0.38
N TYR A 64 -6.48 -7.57 -1.55
CA TYR A 64 -5.93 -7.59 -2.89
C TYR A 64 -4.97 -6.39 -3.16
N PRO A 65 -3.67 -6.60 -3.45
CA PRO A 65 -2.69 -5.52 -3.70
C PRO A 65 -3.12 -4.50 -4.75
N LEU A 66 -3.86 -4.89 -5.78
CA LEU A 66 -4.38 -3.93 -6.76
C LEU A 66 -5.44 -3.01 -6.18
N GLU A 67 -6.29 -3.50 -5.26
CA GLU A 67 -7.28 -2.67 -4.56
C GLU A 67 -6.60 -1.65 -3.65
N VAL A 68 -5.49 -2.04 -3.01
CA VAL A 68 -4.67 -1.14 -2.19
C VAL A 68 -4.03 -0.04 -3.04
N VAL A 69 -3.42 -0.41 -4.17
CA VAL A 69 -2.83 0.56 -5.12
C VAL A 69 -3.91 1.53 -5.61
N ALA A 70 -5.11 1.04 -5.91
CA ALA A 70 -6.23 1.88 -6.31
C ALA A 70 -6.71 2.81 -5.19
N ALA A 71 -6.75 2.33 -3.94
CA ALA A 71 -7.11 3.14 -2.77
C ALA A 71 -6.11 4.28 -2.54
N LEU A 72 -4.80 3.99 -2.62
CA LEU A 72 -3.75 5.01 -2.60
C LEU A 72 -3.89 6.04 -3.72
N GLY A 73 -4.29 5.58 -4.92
CA GLY A 73 -4.63 6.46 -6.04
C GLY A 73 -5.71 7.49 -5.69
N LYS A 74 -6.77 7.06 -4.98
CA LYS A 74 -7.84 7.96 -4.50
C LYS A 74 -7.35 8.96 -3.44
N LEU A 75 -6.29 8.63 -2.70
CA LEU A 75 -5.65 9.51 -1.71
C LEU A 75 -4.64 10.49 -2.34
N GLY A 76 -4.48 10.46 -3.67
CA GLY A 76 -3.61 11.37 -4.42
C GLY A 76 -2.21 10.84 -4.72
N TYR A 77 -1.90 9.59 -4.35
CA TYR A 77 -0.64 8.97 -4.73
C TYR A 77 -0.66 8.57 -6.21
N ARG A 78 0.48 8.75 -6.88
CA ARG A 78 0.71 8.34 -8.27
C ARG A 78 1.73 7.21 -8.31
N LEU A 79 1.52 6.23 -9.19
CA LEU A 79 2.47 5.14 -9.40
C LEU A 79 3.77 5.69 -9.99
N MET A 80 4.89 5.41 -9.32
CA MET A 80 6.23 5.81 -9.75
C MET A 80 7.01 4.66 -10.35
N SER A 81 6.91 3.48 -9.75
CA SER A 81 7.58 2.28 -10.26
C SER A 81 6.84 1.01 -9.90
N THR A 82 7.05 -0.02 -10.72
CA THR A 82 6.66 -1.39 -10.43
C THR A 82 7.87 -2.27 -10.74
N ILE A 83 8.29 -3.05 -9.75
CA ILE A 83 9.33 -4.06 -9.90
C ILE A 83 8.78 -5.42 -9.48
N GLN A 84 9.36 -6.47 -10.02
CA GLN A 84 9.12 -7.84 -9.55
C GLN A 84 10.36 -8.32 -8.79
N ASP A 85 10.19 -8.82 -7.57
CA ASP A 85 11.29 -9.38 -6.79
C ASP A 85 11.62 -10.84 -7.19
N GLU A 86 12.70 -11.36 -6.64
CA GLU A 86 13.18 -12.73 -6.91
C GLU A 86 12.18 -13.83 -6.53
N ASN A 87 11.23 -13.51 -5.65
CA ASN A 87 10.17 -14.40 -5.19
C ASN A 87 8.86 -14.19 -5.97
N GLN A 88 8.93 -13.52 -7.13
CA GLN A 88 7.81 -13.19 -8.02
C GLN A 88 6.78 -12.22 -7.43
N PHE A 89 7.04 -11.60 -6.29
CA PHE A 89 6.16 -10.54 -5.77
C PHE A 89 6.34 -9.26 -6.56
N PHE A 90 5.23 -8.55 -6.75
CA PHE A 90 5.25 -7.20 -7.29
C PHE A 90 5.36 -6.18 -6.17
N VAL A 91 6.20 -5.17 -6.39
CA VAL A 91 6.38 -4.02 -5.51
C VAL A 91 6.03 -2.77 -6.29
N TRP A 92 4.99 -2.07 -5.84
CA TRP A 92 4.53 -0.79 -6.37
C TRP A 92 5.00 0.34 -5.47
N THR A 93 5.81 1.25 -6.01
CA THR A 93 6.18 2.49 -5.33
C THR A 93 5.26 3.60 -5.80
N MET A 94 4.62 4.31 -4.88
CA MET A 94 3.71 5.41 -5.17
C MET A 94 4.13 6.68 -4.43
N GLN A 95 3.85 7.86 -5.02
CA GLN A 95 4.27 9.16 -4.51
C GLN A 95 3.14 10.19 -4.56
N LYS A 96 3.03 11.05 -3.54
CA LYS A 96 2.06 12.15 -3.42
C LYS A 96 2.79 13.46 -3.12
N GLU A 97 2.41 14.55 -3.78
CA GLU A 97 2.89 15.91 -3.48
C GLU A 97 2.01 16.52 -2.37
N VAL A 98 2.65 17.17 -1.39
CA VAL A 98 2.02 17.77 -0.20
C VAL A 98 2.25 19.27 -0.15
#